data_AF-A0A7R9GJN6-F1
#
_entry.id   AF-A0A7R9GJN6-F1
#
_cell.length_a   1.000
_cell.length_b   1.000
_cell.length_c   1.000
_cell.angle_alpha   90.00
_cell.angle_beta   90.00
_cell.angle_gamma   90.00
#
_symmetry.space_group_name_H-M   'P 1'
#
loop_
_entity.id
_entity.type
_entity.pdbx_description
1 polymer ?
#
loop_
_entity_poly.entity_id
_entity_poly.type
_entity_poly.pdbx_seq_one_letter_code
_entity_poly.pdbx_strand_id
1 'polypeptide(L)'
;MSNVECPCGQGEYEQCCQPLHLGQSRAQSATQLMRSRYSAFAKQQIDYIVQTTALGQQQALDVAAIAEWSRSNQWLKLDVVQANEKLDKNHAMVEFKAHYHDGTSPQIHHEISHFVKHAEAWYFLDPTTEMQITMKQACICAITAEAMTGALSAGRRSMDWFGVVIIACVTALGGGSVRDVLLGHYPLTWVKHPEYLMLTCFAAFMTILIAKWMRHLRNIFLVLDALGLIGFTIIGCQIALEMGHGFVVSAVAGVLTGVSGGILRDILCNDVPLVFRRELYASISFVAVIFYWGCIQLGLSLELTVISTLIFGFSLRLIAIYFGLEMPKFIYQDDDEQSASSKDAS
;
A
#
# COMPACT_ATOMS: atom_id res chain seq x y z
N MET A 1 32.33 -41.76 -3.17
CA MET A 1 31.21 -40.80 -3.15
C MET A 1 31.76 -39.49 -3.70
N SER A 2 31.24 -39.00 -4.82
CA SER A 2 31.67 -37.75 -5.42
C SER A 2 31.24 -36.60 -4.51
N ASN A 3 32.20 -35.90 -3.90
CA ASN A 3 31.95 -34.69 -3.12
C ASN A 3 31.43 -33.59 -4.04
N VAL A 4 30.11 -33.44 -4.11
CA VAL A 4 29.48 -32.36 -4.86
C VAL A 4 29.43 -31.12 -3.98
N GLU A 5 30.17 -30.08 -4.36
CA GLU A 5 30.11 -28.79 -3.68
C GLU A 5 28.69 -28.22 -3.70
N CYS A 6 28.32 -27.57 -2.61
CA CYS A 6 27.03 -26.91 -2.50
C CYS A 6 27.00 -25.65 -3.36
N PRO A 7 25.99 -25.43 -4.23
CA PRO A 7 25.94 -24.24 -5.07
C PRO A 7 25.96 -22.91 -4.31
N CYS A 8 25.50 -22.87 -3.05
CA CYS A 8 25.59 -21.67 -2.21
C CYS A 8 27.02 -21.30 -1.77
N GLY A 9 28.03 -22.11 -2.14
CA GLY A 9 29.44 -21.90 -1.84
C GLY A 9 29.86 -22.29 -0.42
N GLN A 10 29.05 -23.08 0.29
CA GLN A 10 29.35 -23.52 1.66
C GLN A 10 29.47 -25.04 1.72
N GLY A 11 30.70 -25.53 1.64
CA GLY A 11 31.04 -26.95 1.83
C GLY A 11 30.33 -27.91 0.87
N GLU A 12 30.14 -29.15 1.33
CA GLU A 12 29.52 -30.22 0.56
C GLU A 12 27.99 -30.13 0.61
N TYR A 13 27.33 -30.37 -0.53
CA TYR A 13 25.88 -30.24 -0.65
C TYR A 13 25.11 -31.10 0.37
N GLU A 14 25.59 -32.32 0.63
CA GLU A 14 24.93 -33.29 1.53
C GLU A 14 24.87 -32.82 2.98
N GLN A 15 25.86 -32.05 3.41
CA GLN A 15 25.96 -31.51 4.77
C GLN A 15 25.45 -30.06 4.87
N CYS A 16 25.19 -29.42 3.73
CA CYS A 16 24.84 -28.00 3.66
C CYS A 16 23.35 -27.77 3.36
N CYS A 17 22.93 -27.79 2.09
CA CYS A 17 21.56 -27.44 1.69
C CYS A 17 20.66 -28.66 1.49
N GLN A 18 21.23 -29.86 1.29
CA GLN A 18 20.42 -31.07 1.05
C GLN A 18 19.45 -31.39 2.22
N PRO A 19 19.85 -31.33 3.51
CA PRO A 19 18.92 -31.65 4.60
C PRO A 19 17.72 -30.69 4.66
N LEU A 20 17.93 -29.43 4.25
CA LEU A 20 16.87 -28.43 4.15
C LEU A 20 15.91 -28.76 3.00
N HIS A 21 16.45 -29.07 1.81
CA HIS A 21 15.65 -29.41 0.63
C HIS A 21 14.84 -30.70 0.82
N LEU A 22 15.36 -31.67 1.58
CA LEU A 22 14.66 -32.91 1.93
C LEU A 22 13.69 -32.77 3.12
N GLY A 23 13.60 -31.58 3.73
CA GLY A 23 12.76 -31.35 4.91
C GLY A 23 13.23 -32.03 6.20
N GLN A 24 14.48 -32.50 6.25
CA GLN A 24 15.08 -33.13 7.44
C GLN A 24 15.48 -32.10 8.50
N SER A 25 15.77 -30.87 8.09
CA SER A 25 16.05 -29.74 8.97
C SER A 25 15.38 -28.46 8.46
N ARG A 26 15.31 -27.44 9.30
CA ARG A 26 14.85 -26.10 8.95
C ARG A 26 16.01 -25.11 9.02
N ALA A 27 15.93 -24.06 8.21
CA ALA A 27 16.93 -22.99 8.24
C ALA A 27 16.92 -22.31 9.61
N GLN A 28 18.09 -22.15 10.21
CA GLN A 28 18.30 -21.53 11.53
C GLN A 28 18.37 -20.00 11.43
N SER A 29 18.74 -19.47 10.26
CA SER A 29 18.85 -18.04 9.98
C SER A 29 18.29 -17.69 8.61
N ALA A 30 17.98 -16.41 8.38
CA ALA A 30 17.52 -15.92 7.10
C ALA A 30 18.61 -16.04 6.02
N THR A 31 19.87 -15.82 6.37
CA THR A 31 21.00 -16.05 5.45
C THR A 31 21.10 -17.51 5.03
N GLN A 32 20.91 -18.45 5.96
CA GLN A 32 20.91 -19.88 5.63
C GLN A 32 19.75 -20.22 4.70
N LEU A 33 18.56 -19.67 4.97
CA LEU A 33 17.41 -19.85 4.09
C LEU A 33 17.69 -19.30 2.69
N MET A 34 18.19 -18.07 2.57
CA MET A 34 18.55 -17.45 1.29
C MET A 34 19.54 -18.33 0.49
N ARG A 35 20.61 -18.79 1.14
CA ARG A 35 21.61 -19.70 0.54
C ARG A 35 21.00 -21.01 0.05
N SER A 36 20.11 -21.61 0.83
CA SER A 36 19.42 -22.83 0.43
C SER A 36 18.49 -22.58 -0.76
N ARG A 37 17.75 -21.46 -0.79
CA ARG A 37 16.91 -21.08 -1.94
C ARG A 37 17.73 -20.91 -3.21
N TYR A 38 18.89 -20.24 -3.16
CA TYR A 38 19.81 -20.18 -4.30
C TYR A 38 20.24 -21.57 -4.77
N SER A 39 20.59 -22.46 -3.84
CA SER A 39 20.96 -23.85 -4.18
C SER A 39 19.80 -24.64 -4.76
N ALA A 40 18.58 -24.37 -4.33
CA ALA A 40 17.37 -24.95 -4.89
C ALA A 40 17.15 -24.48 -6.34
N PHE A 41 17.40 -23.22 -6.68
CA PHE A 41 17.40 -22.76 -8.07
C PHE A 41 18.47 -23.48 -8.91
N ALA A 42 19.68 -23.63 -8.39
CA ALA A 42 20.77 -24.33 -9.09
C ALA A 42 20.50 -25.84 -9.27
N LYS A 43 19.72 -26.45 -8.38
CA LYS A 43 19.36 -27.89 -8.39
C LYS A 43 17.91 -28.15 -8.86
N GLN A 44 17.22 -27.12 -9.35
CA GLN A 44 15.84 -27.19 -9.86
C GLN A 44 14.82 -27.75 -8.84
N GLN A 45 15.01 -27.46 -7.55
CA GLN A 45 14.13 -27.88 -6.44
C GLN A 45 13.02 -26.85 -6.22
N ILE A 46 12.10 -26.73 -7.19
CA ILE A 46 11.09 -25.64 -7.19
C ILE A 46 10.09 -25.79 -6.03
N ASP A 47 9.75 -27.01 -5.63
CA ASP A 47 8.86 -27.25 -4.49
C ASP A 47 9.41 -26.63 -3.20
N TYR A 48 10.73 -26.68 -3.01
CA TYR A 48 11.38 -26.03 -1.86
C TYR A 48 11.28 -24.51 -1.92
N ILE A 49 11.37 -23.91 -3.12
CA ILE A 49 11.18 -22.46 -3.32
C ILE A 49 9.76 -22.07 -2.92
N VAL A 50 8.74 -22.82 -3.34
CA VAL A 50 7.34 -22.54 -2.99
C VAL A 50 7.12 -22.71 -1.48
N GLN A 51 7.54 -23.84 -0.91
CA GLN A 51 7.31 -24.15 0.52
C GLN A 51 8.00 -23.17 1.46
N THR A 52 9.12 -22.59 1.04
CA THR A 52 9.87 -21.62 1.86
C THR A 52 9.56 -20.16 1.53
N THR A 53 8.64 -19.88 0.59
CA THR A 53 8.02 -18.55 0.45
C THR A 53 6.93 -18.40 1.51
N ALA A 54 6.69 -17.17 2.00
CA ALA A 54 5.72 -16.90 3.06
C ALA A 54 4.33 -17.47 2.73
N LEU A 55 3.69 -18.07 3.73
CA LEU A 55 2.45 -18.84 3.56
C LEU A 55 1.35 -18.10 2.78
N GLY A 56 1.21 -16.79 3.01
CA GLY A 56 0.23 -15.94 2.31
C GLY A 56 0.58 -15.61 0.84
N GLN A 57 1.81 -15.88 0.40
CA GLN A 57 2.32 -15.58 -0.93
C GLN A 57 2.45 -16.82 -1.83
N GLN A 58 2.46 -18.03 -1.25
CA GLN A 58 2.72 -19.29 -1.99
C GLN A 58 1.76 -19.52 -3.16
N GLN A 59 0.47 -19.20 -2.99
CA GLN A 59 -0.55 -19.36 -4.04
C GLN A 59 -0.45 -18.32 -5.17
N ALA A 60 0.21 -17.20 -4.91
CA ALA A 60 0.38 -16.10 -5.88
C ALA A 60 1.63 -16.27 -6.75
N LEU A 61 2.47 -17.27 -6.48
CA LEU A 61 3.70 -17.51 -7.24
C LEU A 61 3.39 -18.06 -8.63
N ASP A 62 4.02 -17.48 -9.65
CA ASP A 62 4.09 -18.09 -10.98
C ASP A 62 5.15 -19.21 -10.98
N VAL A 63 4.73 -20.38 -10.52
CA VAL A 63 5.61 -21.56 -10.39
C VAL A 63 6.20 -21.96 -11.75
N ALA A 64 5.47 -21.75 -12.85
CA ALA A 64 5.94 -22.08 -14.19
C ALA A 64 7.09 -21.16 -14.61
N ALA A 65 6.93 -19.84 -14.41
CA ALA A 65 8.00 -18.88 -14.69
C ALA A 65 9.24 -19.12 -13.82
N ILE A 66 9.06 -19.40 -12.52
CA ILE A 66 10.15 -19.73 -11.60
C ILE A 66 10.91 -20.98 -12.06
N ALA A 67 10.19 -22.04 -12.46
CA ALA A 67 10.78 -23.28 -12.96
C ALA A 67 11.50 -23.09 -14.29
N GLU A 68 11.00 -22.23 -15.17
CA GLU A 68 11.64 -21.90 -16.44
C GLU A 68 12.93 -21.10 -16.23
N TRP A 69 12.90 -20.09 -15.35
CA TRP A 69 14.07 -19.31 -15.00
C TRP A 69 15.17 -20.17 -14.34
N SER A 70 14.79 -21.09 -13.46
CA SER A 70 15.72 -22.05 -12.85
C SER A 70 16.42 -22.93 -13.88
N ARG A 71 15.70 -23.38 -14.93
CA ARG A 71 16.22 -24.28 -15.99
C ARG A 71 17.03 -23.56 -17.05
N SER A 72 16.64 -22.34 -17.40
CA SER A 72 17.26 -21.55 -18.47
C SER A 72 18.61 -20.93 -18.08
N ASN A 73 18.92 -20.89 -16.78
CA ASN A 73 20.13 -20.22 -16.28
C ASN A 73 21.12 -21.21 -15.66
N GLN A 74 22.40 -21.04 -16.00
CA GLN A 74 23.49 -21.72 -15.31
C GLN A 74 23.93 -20.89 -14.10
N TRP A 75 23.69 -21.40 -12.91
CA TRP A 75 24.01 -20.73 -11.65
C TRP A 75 25.49 -20.87 -11.31
N LEU A 76 26.20 -19.74 -11.20
CA LEU A 76 27.67 -19.71 -11.10
C LEU A 76 28.14 -19.52 -9.66
N LYS A 77 27.62 -18.50 -8.98
CA LYS A 77 28.10 -18.09 -7.65
C LYS A 77 27.06 -17.27 -6.89
N LEU A 78 27.03 -17.44 -5.58
CA LEU A 78 26.29 -16.56 -4.67
C LEU A 78 27.24 -15.77 -3.79
N ASP A 79 27.11 -14.44 -3.81
CA ASP A 79 27.80 -13.53 -2.90
C ASP A 79 26.78 -12.88 -1.95
N VAL A 80 26.92 -13.13 -0.65
CA VAL A 80 26.15 -12.41 0.38
C VAL A 80 26.90 -11.13 0.70
N VAL A 81 26.29 -9.98 0.41
CA VAL A 81 26.89 -8.66 0.61
C VAL A 81 26.74 -8.25 2.08
N GLN A 82 25.51 -8.33 2.60
CA GLN A 82 25.19 -8.00 3.98
C GLN A 82 23.99 -8.82 4.46
N ALA A 83 23.95 -9.14 5.74
CA ALA A 83 22.80 -9.76 6.38
C ALA A 83 22.48 -9.06 7.71
N ASN A 84 21.21 -8.73 7.91
CA ASN A 84 20.65 -8.32 9.19
C ASN A 84 19.66 -9.39 9.66
N GLU A 85 20.14 -10.32 10.48
CA GLU A 85 19.37 -11.47 10.99
C GLU A 85 18.32 -11.09 12.04
N LYS A 86 18.33 -9.84 12.53
CA LYS A 86 17.39 -9.34 13.56
C LYS A 86 16.95 -7.92 13.21
N LEU A 87 16.20 -7.78 12.12
CA LEU A 87 15.55 -6.52 11.78
C LEU A 87 14.47 -6.19 12.83
N ASP A 88 13.71 -7.19 13.25
CA ASP A 88 12.86 -7.15 14.44
C ASP A 88 12.78 -8.55 15.12
N LYS A 89 11.76 -8.79 15.96
CA LYS A 89 11.57 -10.09 16.64
C LYS A 89 11.43 -11.27 15.67
N ASN A 90 10.83 -11.05 14.51
CA ASN A 90 10.48 -12.07 13.54
C ASN A 90 11.00 -11.78 12.12
N HIS A 91 11.58 -10.61 11.83
CA HIS A 91 12.02 -10.25 10.48
C HIS A 91 13.54 -10.17 10.37
N ALA A 92 14.02 -10.46 9.16
CA ALA A 92 15.40 -10.35 8.76
C ALA A 92 15.51 -9.84 7.32
N MET A 93 16.69 -9.35 6.96
CA MET A 93 17.00 -8.82 5.64
C MET A 93 18.35 -9.39 5.18
N VAL A 94 18.45 -9.80 3.92
CA VAL A 94 19.70 -10.29 3.32
C VAL A 94 19.88 -9.64 1.96
N GLU A 95 21.00 -8.95 1.78
CA GLU A 95 21.45 -8.40 0.50
C GLU A 95 22.45 -9.36 -0.15
N PHE A 96 22.22 -9.71 -1.41
CA PHE A 96 23.07 -10.66 -2.12
C PHE A 96 23.16 -10.38 -3.62
N LYS A 97 24.19 -10.98 -4.23
CA LYS A 97 24.42 -11.02 -5.67
C LYS A 97 24.45 -12.47 -6.12
N ALA A 98 23.48 -12.86 -6.95
CA ALA A 98 23.45 -14.14 -7.62
C ALA A 98 24.04 -13.99 -9.02
N HIS A 99 25.14 -14.69 -9.27
CA HIS A 99 25.83 -14.73 -10.56
C HIS A 99 25.32 -15.92 -11.34
N TYR A 100 24.84 -15.69 -12.56
CA TYR A 100 24.33 -16.74 -13.43
C TYR A 100 24.71 -16.46 -14.88
N HIS A 101 24.59 -17.45 -15.76
CA HIS A 101 24.77 -17.31 -17.19
C HIS A 101 23.45 -17.65 -17.89
N ASP A 102 22.92 -16.72 -18.66
CA ASP A 102 21.61 -16.83 -19.35
C ASP A 102 21.67 -17.58 -20.69
N GLY A 103 22.82 -18.18 -20.99
CA GLY A 103 23.13 -18.82 -22.28
C GLY A 103 23.86 -17.90 -23.26
N THR A 104 23.83 -16.59 -23.04
CA THR A 104 24.53 -15.59 -23.87
C THR A 104 25.68 -14.91 -23.15
N SER A 105 25.48 -14.51 -21.90
CA SER A 105 26.48 -13.76 -21.13
C SER A 105 26.33 -13.96 -19.62
N PRO A 106 27.40 -13.72 -18.83
CA PRO A 106 27.31 -13.72 -17.39
C PRO A 106 26.51 -12.50 -16.90
N GLN A 107 25.50 -12.76 -16.09
CA GLN A 107 24.60 -11.79 -15.46
C GLN A 107 24.76 -11.79 -13.94
N ILE A 108 24.35 -10.68 -13.33
CA ILE A 108 24.30 -10.50 -11.88
C ILE A 108 22.91 -10.04 -11.49
N HIS A 109 22.22 -10.85 -10.69
CA HIS A 109 20.99 -10.43 -10.01
C HIS A 109 21.36 -9.94 -8.61
N HIS A 110 21.23 -8.63 -8.39
CA HIS A 110 21.48 -7.99 -7.09
C HIS A 110 20.13 -7.67 -6.44
N GLU A 111 19.89 -8.21 -5.26
CA GLU A 111 18.62 -8.08 -4.55
C GLU A 111 18.84 -7.87 -3.05
N ILE A 112 17.94 -7.10 -2.44
CA ILE A 112 17.75 -7.03 -0.99
C ILE A 112 16.44 -7.74 -0.68
N SER A 113 16.51 -8.93 -0.08
CA SER A 113 15.34 -9.73 0.24
C SER A 113 15.01 -9.69 1.72
N HIS A 114 13.71 -9.76 2.02
CA HIS A 114 13.19 -9.82 3.37
C HIS A 114 12.72 -11.23 3.73
N PHE A 115 12.77 -11.53 5.02
CA PHE A 115 12.39 -12.82 5.57
C PHE A 115 11.56 -12.64 6.83
N VAL A 116 10.62 -13.55 7.06
CA VAL A 116 9.78 -13.59 8.25
C VAL A 116 9.88 -14.95 8.95
N LYS A 117 9.92 -14.94 10.27
CA LYS A 117 9.95 -16.10 11.15
C LYS A 117 8.54 -16.37 11.66
N HIS A 118 8.02 -17.56 11.36
CA HIS A 118 6.72 -18.02 11.83
C HIS A 118 6.83 -19.46 12.33
N ALA A 119 6.34 -19.74 13.55
CA ALA A 119 6.41 -21.05 14.19
C ALA A 119 7.81 -21.69 14.14
N GLU A 120 8.83 -20.91 14.53
CA GLU A 120 10.25 -21.30 14.50
C GLU A 120 10.83 -21.67 13.12
N ALA A 121 10.15 -21.30 12.03
CA ALA A 121 10.64 -21.45 10.66
C ALA A 121 10.78 -20.09 9.96
N TRP A 122 11.85 -19.92 9.20
CA TRP A 122 12.03 -18.76 8.32
C TRP A 122 11.32 -18.97 6.99
N TYR A 123 10.76 -17.89 6.46
CA TYR A 123 10.14 -17.83 5.13
C TYR A 123 10.63 -16.59 4.39
N PHE A 124 10.81 -16.73 3.08
CA PHE A 124 11.13 -15.65 2.16
C PHE A 124 9.87 -14.83 1.86
N LEU A 125 9.99 -13.51 1.99
CA LEU A 125 8.96 -12.58 1.54
C LEU A 125 9.25 -12.23 0.09
N ASP A 126 8.42 -12.74 -0.81
CA ASP A 126 8.56 -12.49 -2.23
C ASP A 126 8.07 -11.09 -2.57
N PRO A 127 8.97 -10.17 -2.99
CA PRO A 127 8.60 -8.77 -3.25
C PRO A 127 7.69 -8.62 -4.48
N THR A 128 7.57 -9.66 -5.32
CA THR A 128 6.70 -9.65 -6.49
C THR A 128 5.25 -10.01 -6.14
N THR A 129 5.00 -10.48 -4.92
CA THR A 129 3.67 -10.87 -4.45
C THR A 129 3.16 -9.90 -3.37
N GLU A 130 1.96 -9.35 -3.57
CA GLU A 130 1.34 -8.43 -2.61
C GLU A 130 1.11 -9.15 -1.25
N MET A 131 1.68 -8.60 -0.17
CA MET A 131 1.49 -9.12 1.19
C MET A 131 0.03 -8.90 1.63
N GLN A 132 -0.80 -9.96 1.57
CA GLN A 132 -2.27 -9.85 1.48
C GLN A 132 -3.08 -9.75 2.79
N ILE A 133 -2.52 -9.84 4.00
CA ILE A 133 -3.37 -10.20 5.16
C ILE A 133 -3.93 -9.00 5.96
N THR A 134 -3.16 -7.96 6.27
CA THR A 134 -3.63 -6.91 7.22
C THR A 134 -4.21 -5.67 6.51
N MET A 135 -3.74 -5.32 5.30
CA MET A 135 -4.17 -4.11 4.58
C MET A 135 -5.47 -4.29 3.78
N LYS A 136 -5.81 -5.52 3.39
CA LYS A 136 -6.99 -5.80 2.56
C LYS A 136 -8.29 -5.39 3.27
N GLN A 137 -8.40 -5.69 4.56
CA GLN A 137 -9.58 -5.34 5.36
C GLN A 137 -9.74 -3.83 5.51
N ALA A 138 -8.65 -3.11 5.84
CA ALA A 138 -8.66 -1.66 5.94
C ALA A 138 -9.02 -0.99 4.61
N CYS A 139 -8.48 -1.51 3.50
CA CYS A 139 -8.78 -1.04 2.15
C CYS A 139 -10.25 -1.24 1.77
N ILE A 140 -10.82 -2.42 2.04
CA ILE A 140 -12.24 -2.72 1.80
C ILE A 140 -13.15 -1.77 2.60
N CYS A 141 -12.83 -1.55 3.88
CA CYS A 141 -13.58 -0.62 4.72
C CYS A 141 -13.51 0.82 4.18
N ALA A 142 -12.32 1.28 3.79
CA ALA A 142 -12.12 2.62 3.24
C ALA A 142 -12.84 2.81 1.89
N ILE A 143 -12.70 1.86 0.96
CA ILE A 143 -13.39 1.87 -0.35
C ILE A 143 -14.91 1.90 -0.14
N THR A 144 -15.43 1.06 0.76
CA THR A 144 -16.87 1.01 1.04
C THR A 144 -17.36 2.32 1.64
N ALA A 145 -16.65 2.86 2.64
CA ALA A 145 -16.98 4.14 3.25
C ALA A 145 -17.01 5.28 2.22
N GLU A 146 -15.98 5.38 1.36
CA GLU A 146 -15.92 6.41 0.32
C GLU A 146 -16.94 6.22 -0.81
N ALA A 147 -17.29 4.98 -1.14
CA ALA A 147 -18.35 4.73 -2.11
C ALA A 147 -19.70 5.21 -1.56
N MET A 148 -19.97 4.96 -0.27
CA MET A 148 -21.16 5.44 0.41
C MET A 148 -21.20 6.98 0.53
N THR A 149 -20.05 7.63 0.83
CA THR A 149 -19.96 9.10 0.87
C THR A 149 -20.22 9.69 -0.52
N GLY A 150 -19.60 9.15 -1.56
CA GLY A 150 -19.85 9.55 -2.95
C GLY A 150 -21.32 9.39 -3.37
N ALA A 151 -21.92 8.23 -3.08
CA ALA A 151 -23.31 7.97 -3.41
C ALA A 151 -24.29 8.91 -2.70
N LEU A 152 -24.01 9.25 -1.44
CA LEU A 152 -24.79 10.23 -0.67
C LEU A 152 -24.68 11.65 -1.27
N SER A 153 -23.47 12.08 -1.66
CA SER A 153 -23.25 13.38 -2.30
C SER A 153 -24.00 13.49 -3.62
N ALA A 154 -23.94 12.45 -4.46
CA ALA A 154 -24.71 12.37 -5.70
C ALA A 154 -26.23 12.39 -5.45
N GLY A 155 -26.71 11.65 -4.44
CA GLY A 155 -28.11 11.63 -4.06
C GLY A 155 -28.65 12.99 -3.59
N ARG A 156 -27.83 13.80 -2.91
CA ARG A 156 -28.19 15.19 -2.53
C ARG A 156 -28.35 16.11 -3.73
N ARG A 157 -27.71 15.77 -4.86
CA ARG A 157 -27.81 16.47 -6.14
C ARG A 157 -28.89 15.90 -7.06
N SER A 158 -29.70 14.96 -6.56
CA SER A 158 -30.78 14.32 -7.32
C SER A 158 -30.30 13.69 -8.63
N MET A 159 -29.07 13.15 -8.64
CA MET A 159 -28.54 12.40 -9.78
C MET A 159 -29.30 11.08 -9.97
N ASP A 160 -29.31 10.56 -11.19
CA ASP A 160 -29.87 9.25 -11.49
C ASP A 160 -28.98 8.12 -10.94
N TRP A 161 -29.46 6.87 -11.01
CA TRP A 161 -28.74 5.73 -10.42
C TRP A 161 -27.37 5.53 -11.06
N PHE A 162 -27.24 5.81 -12.36
CA PHE A 162 -25.97 5.74 -13.06
C PHE A 162 -24.98 6.79 -12.54
N GLY A 163 -25.42 8.05 -12.42
CA GLY A 163 -24.63 9.13 -11.83
C GLY A 163 -24.18 8.81 -10.41
N VAL A 164 -25.07 8.26 -9.57
CA VAL A 164 -24.74 7.83 -8.20
C VAL A 164 -23.62 6.80 -8.17
N VAL A 165 -23.68 5.77 -9.04
CA VAL A 165 -22.64 4.74 -9.12
C VAL A 165 -21.32 5.33 -9.62
N ILE A 166 -21.34 6.19 -10.63
CA ILE A 166 -20.13 6.84 -11.15
C ILE A 166 -19.44 7.69 -10.08
N ILE A 167 -20.19 8.53 -9.37
CA ILE A 167 -19.63 9.36 -8.29
C ILE A 167 -19.07 8.48 -7.17
N ALA A 168 -19.75 7.39 -6.78
CA ALA A 168 -19.24 6.46 -5.78
C ALA A 168 -17.90 5.81 -6.21
N CYS A 169 -17.81 5.34 -7.45
CA CYS A 169 -16.59 4.75 -8.00
C CYS A 169 -15.44 5.77 -8.04
N VAL A 170 -15.71 7.00 -8.53
CA VAL A 170 -14.69 8.06 -8.59
C VAL A 170 -14.23 8.48 -7.19
N THR A 171 -15.14 8.54 -6.23
CA THR A 171 -14.79 8.89 -4.84
C THR A 171 -13.88 7.82 -4.22
N ALA A 172 -14.27 6.55 -4.33
CA ALA A 172 -13.58 5.44 -3.67
C ALA A 172 -12.27 5.01 -4.35
N LEU A 173 -12.19 5.10 -5.68
CA LEU A 173 -11.07 4.58 -6.47
C LEU A 173 -10.24 5.70 -7.12
N GLY A 174 -10.77 6.91 -7.21
CA GLY A 174 -10.09 8.05 -7.84
C GLY A 174 -8.83 8.46 -7.10
N GLY A 175 -8.83 8.43 -5.76
CA GLY A 175 -7.66 8.76 -4.95
C GLY A 175 -6.43 7.92 -5.29
N GLY A 176 -6.58 6.59 -5.22
CA GLY A 176 -5.54 5.65 -5.62
C GLY A 176 -5.17 5.77 -7.11
N SER A 177 -6.15 6.00 -7.98
CA SER A 177 -5.90 6.16 -9.42
C SER A 177 -5.04 7.38 -9.73
N VAL A 178 -5.30 8.53 -9.10
CA VAL A 178 -4.48 9.74 -9.30
C VAL A 178 -3.05 9.50 -8.81
N ARG A 179 -2.86 8.88 -7.64
CA ARG A 179 -1.53 8.49 -7.15
C ARG A 179 -0.82 7.58 -8.15
N ASP A 180 -1.49 6.49 -8.54
CA ASP A 180 -0.93 5.44 -9.38
C ASP A 180 -0.46 6.02 -10.74
N VAL A 181 -1.27 6.89 -11.34
CA VAL A 181 -0.92 7.59 -12.59
C VAL A 181 0.29 8.52 -12.40
N LEU A 182 0.33 9.29 -11.31
CA LEU A 182 1.41 10.25 -11.05
C LEU A 182 2.76 9.58 -10.71
N LEU A 183 2.73 8.44 -10.01
CA LEU A 183 3.94 7.69 -9.64
C LEU A 183 4.36 6.65 -10.69
N GLY A 184 3.54 6.42 -11.73
CA GLY A 184 3.81 5.38 -12.73
C GLY A 184 3.56 3.96 -12.22
N HIS A 185 2.71 3.81 -11.20
CA HIS A 185 2.36 2.51 -10.61
C HIS A 185 1.19 1.88 -11.37
N TYR A 186 1.50 1.00 -12.32
CA TYR A 186 0.53 0.30 -13.17
C TYR A 186 0.64 -1.22 -13.05
N PRO A 187 -0.44 -1.97 -13.30
CA PRO A 187 -1.80 -1.50 -13.62
C PRO A 187 -2.50 -0.86 -12.41
N LEU A 188 -3.49 0.02 -12.69
CA LEU A 188 -4.27 0.67 -11.62
C LEU A 188 -4.91 -0.38 -10.71
N THR A 189 -5.05 -0.06 -9.42
CA THR A 189 -5.55 -1.02 -8.41
C THR A 189 -6.87 -1.71 -8.80
N TRP A 190 -7.83 -0.96 -9.35
CA TRP A 190 -9.14 -1.51 -9.78
C TRP A 190 -9.11 -2.23 -11.13
N VAL A 191 -8.08 -1.99 -11.95
CA VAL A 191 -7.85 -2.74 -13.19
C VAL A 191 -7.25 -4.11 -12.84
N LYS A 192 -6.32 -4.13 -11.89
CA LYS A 192 -5.71 -5.36 -11.35
C LYS A 192 -6.73 -6.21 -10.59
N HIS A 193 -7.57 -5.55 -9.79
CA HIS A 193 -8.56 -6.17 -8.91
C HIS A 193 -9.98 -5.63 -9.21
N PRO A 194 -10.65 -6.13 -10.27
CA PRO A 194 -11.98 -5.68 -10.68
C PRO A 194 -13.07 -5.85 -9.60
N GLU A 195 -12.86 -6.70 -8.61
CA GLU A 195 -13.76 -6.87 -7.47
C GLU A 195 -13.98 -5.57 -6.68
N TYR A 196 -13.02 -4.63 -6.70
CA TYR A 196 -13.20 -3.34 -6.04
C TYR A 196 -14.23 -2.46 -6.75
N LEU A 197 -14.33 -2.53 -8.09
CA LEU A 197 -15.42 -1.86 -8.83
C LEU A 197 -16.79 -2.47 -8.51
N MET A 198 -16.85 -3.80 -8.36
CA MET A 198 -18.09 -4.48 -7.97
C MET A 198 -18.51 -4.09 -6.56
N LEU A 199 -17.55 -3.99 -5.64
CA LEU A 199 -17.76 -3.53 -4.28
C LEU A 199 -18.30 -2.10 -4.23
N THR A 200 -17.72 -1.16 -4.98
CA THR A 200 -18.18 0.24 -5.01
C THR A 200 -19.58 0.35 -5.61
N CYS A 201 -19.87 -0.38 -6.69
CA CYS A 201 -21.22 -0.45 -7.26
C CYS A 201 -22.23 -0.97 -6.24
N PHE A 202 -21.91 -2.08 -5.56
CA PHE A 202 -22.77 -2.67 -4.53
C PHE A 202 -23.00 -1.69 -3.36
N ALA A 203 -21.95 -1.06 -2.86
CA ALA A 203 -22.04 -0.06 -1.79
C ALA A 203 -22.91 1.14 -2.19
N ALA A 204 -22.82 1.60 -3.44
CA ALA A 204 -23.67 2.67 -3.97
C ALA A 204 -25.15 2.26 -4.01
N PHE A 205 -25.47 1.05 -4.50
CA PHE A 205 -26.86 0.55 -4.50
C PHE A 205 -27.41 0.37 -3.08
N MET A 206 -26.60 -0.20 -2.18
CA MET A 206 -26.99 -0.32 -0.76
C MET A 206 -27.26 1.06 -0.16
N THR A 207 -26.42 2.06 -0.48
CA THR A 207 -26.61 3.44 -0.06
C THR A 207 -27.93 4.02 -0.54
N ILE A 208 -28.32 3.79 -1.79
CA ILE A 208 -29.62 4.23 -2.34
C ILE A 208 -30.79 3.65 -1.52
N LEU A 209 -30.74 2.36 -1.17
CA LEU A 209 -31.81 1.70 -0.40
C LEU A 209 -31.97 2.28 1.01
N ILE A 210 -30.85 2.57 1.68
CA ILE A 210 -30.84 3.11 3.05
C ILE A 210 -30.89 4.65 3.10
N ALA A 211 -30.83 5.33 1.95
CA ALA A 211 -30.75 6.79 1.84
C ALA A 211 -31.89 7.53 2.57
N LYS A 212 -33.09 6.93 2.61
CA LYS A 212 -34.25 7.51 3.32
C LYS A 212 -34.00 7.71 4.81
N TRP A 213 -33.27 6.78 5.43
CA TRP A 213 -32.86 6.82 6.84
C TRP A 213 -31.62 7.68 7.05
N MET A 214 -30.77 7.80 6.01
CA MET A 214 -29.50 8.53 6.06
C MET A 214 -29.64 10.05 6.12
N ARG A 215 -30.83 10.62 5.89
CA ARG A 215 -31.06 12.08 5.98
C ARG A 215 -30.71 12.66 7.37
N HIS A 216 -30.76 11.86 8.43
CA HIS A 216 -30.36 12.29 9.78
C HIS A 216 -28.88 12.03 10.10
N LEU A 217 -28.11 11.46 9.18
CA LEU A 217 -26.78 10.89 9.44
C LEU A 217 -25.61 11.74 8.93
N ARG A 218 -25.79 13.07 8.79
CA ARG A 218 -24.71 13.99 8.36
C ARG A 218 -23.42 13.80 9.17
N ASN A 219 -23.53 13.51 10.47
CA ASN A 219 -22.38 13.30 11.33
C ASN A 219 -21.71 11.93 11.07
N ILE A 220 -22.47 10.89 10.73
CA ILE A 220 -21.91 9.57 10.35
C ILE A 220 -21.13 9.67 9.04
N PHE A 221 -21.60 10.50 8.08
CA PHE A 221 -20.88 10.76 6.85
C PHE A 221 -19.47 11.32 7.12
N LEU A 222 -19.36 12.35 7.98
CA LEU A 222 -18.06 12.96 8.29
C LEU A 222 -17.13 11.98 9.02
N VAL A 223 -17.69 11.06 9.81
CA VAL A 223 -16.95 10.00 10.49
C VAL A 223 -16.43 8.95 9.49
N LEU A 224 -17.27 8.50 8.55
CA LEU A 224 -16.88 7.53 7.52
C LEU A 224 -15.83 8.12 6.57
N ASP A 225 -15.99 9.38 6.17
CA ASP A 225 -15.03 10.15 5.37
C ASP A 225 -13.71 10.34 6.11
N ALA A 226 -13.73 10.59 7.44
CA ALA A 226 -12.52 10.62 8.26
C ALA A 226 -11.77 9.28 8.27
N LEU A 227 -12.49 8.16 8.33
CA LEU A 227 -11.90 6.82 8.28
C LEU A 227 -11.29 6.53 6.89
N GLY A 228 -12.03 6.87 5.83
CA GLY A 228 -11.57 6.76 4.44
C GLY A 228 -10.30 7.57 4.19
N LEU A 229 -10.31 8.85 4.57
CA LEU A 229 -9.17 9.77 4.49
C LEU A 229 -7.90 9.14 5.07
N ILE A 230 -7.92 8.78 6.36
CA ILE A 230 -6.72 8.29 7.04
C ILE A 230 -6.28 6.92 6.51
N GLY A 231 -7.24 6.03 6.21
CA GLY A 231 -6.95 4.73 5.62
C GLY A 231 -6.23 4.87 4.27
N PHE A 232 -6.75 5.70 3.38
CA PHE A 232 -6.15 5.96 2.07
C PHE A 232 -4.81 6.70 2.17
N THR A 233 -4.66 7.58 3.15
CA THR A 233 -3.38 8.25 3.41
C THR A 233 -2.29 7.26 3.79
N ILE A 234 -2.59 6.30 4.66
CA ILE A 234 -1.65 5.24 5.05
C ILE A 234 -1.31 4.37 3.82
N ILE A 235 -2.32 3.91 3.08
CA ILE A 235 -2.14 3.08 1.88
C ILE A 235 -1.26 3.79 0.84
N GLY A 236 -1.54 5.06 0.55
CA GLY A 236 -0.76 5.84 -0.41
C GLY A 236 0.68 6.07 0.01
N CYS A 237 0.92 6.32 1.29
CA CYS A 237 2.26 6.47 1.84
C CYS A 237 3.05 5.15 1.75
N GLN A 238 2.42 4.03 2.12
CA GLN A 238 3.04 2.71 2.08
C GLN A 238 3.42 2.30 0.65
N ILE A 239 2.51 2.45 -0.32
CA ILE A 239 2.79 2.10 -1.72
C ILE A 239 3.99 2.91 -2.25
N ALA A 240 4.04 4.21 -1.97
CA ALA A 240 5.18 5.03 -2.40
C ALA A 240 6.50 4.62 -1.73
N LEU A 241 6.48 4.20 -0.46
CA LEU A 241 7.66 3.64 0.22
C LEU A 241 8.09 2.30 -0.39
N GLU A 242 7.15 1.42 -0.71
CA GLU A 242 7.41 0.13 -1.37
C GLU A 242 7.98 0.31 -2.79
N MET A 243 7.62 1.40 -3.47
CA MET A 243 8.24 1.83 -4.72
C MET A 243 9.66 2.39 -4.56
N GLY A 244 10.20 2.44 -3.33
CA GLY A 244 11.55 2.92 -3.03
C GLY A 244 11.68 4.43 -2.91
N HIS A 245 10.57 5.17 -2.85
CA HIS A 245 10.62 6.62 -2.67
C HIS A 245 10.94 7.02 -1.23
N GLY A 246 11.60 8.17 -1.07
CA GLY A 246 11.89 8.76 0.24
C GLY A 246 10.66 9.43 0.87
N PHE A 247 10.79 9.80 2.15
CA PHE A 247 9.71 10.35 2.98
C PHE A 247 8.87 11.45 2.31
N VAL A 248 9.52 12.43 1.66
CA VAL A 248 8.81 13.58 1.07
C VAL A 248 7.82 13.13 0.00
N VAL A 249 8.24 12.27 -0.91
CA VAL A 249 7.39 11.77 -1.99
C VAL A 249 6.30 10.87 -1.43
N SER A 250 6.63 10.00 -0.49
CA SER A 250 5.64 9.11 0.15
C SER A 250 4.61 9.88 0.96
N ALA A 251 5.01 10.99 1.59
CA ALA A 251 4.10 11.87 2.29
C ALA A 251 3.10 12.55 1.35
N VAL A 252 3.59 13.08 0.24
CA VAL A 252 2.74 13.67 -0.80
C VAL A 252 1.81 12.62 -1.41
N ALA A 253 2.32 11.42 -1.71
CA ALA A 253 1.53 10.32 -2.25
C ALA A 253 0.41 9.88 -1.28
N GLY A 254 0.71 9.79 0.01
CA GLY A 254 -0.27 9.52 1.05
C GLY A 254 -1.37 10.57 1.08
N VAL A 255 -1.01 11.85 1.26
CA VAL A 255 -1.98 12.96 1.29
C VAL A 255 -2.81 12.98 0.00
N LEU A 256 -2.18 12.87 -1.16
CA LEU A 256 -2.83 12.90 -2.45
C LEU A 256 -3.84 11.75 -2.59
N THR A 257 -3.49 10.54 -2.15
CA THR A 257 -4.40 9.39 -2.17
C THR A 257 -5.62 9.64 -1.30
N GLY A 258 -5.42 10.16 -0.08
CA GLY A 258 -6.50 10.42 0.88
C GLY A 258 -7.45 11.54 0.45
N VAL A 259 -6.95 12.59 -0.21
CA VAL A 259 -7.79 13.77 -0.53
C VAL A 259 -8.39 13.75 -1.93
N SER A 260 -7.74 13.13 -2.91
CA SER A 260 -8.14 13.29 -4.32
C SER A 260 -9.50 12.67 -4.64
N GLY A 261 -9.89 11.58 -3.97
CA GLY A 261 -11.23 10.99 -4.13
C GLY A 261 -12.35 11.97 -3.78
N GLY A 262 -12.25 12.60 -2.61
CA GLY A 262 -13.19 13.64 -2.17
C GLY A 262 -13.15 14.89 -3.05
N ILE A 263 -11.98 15.30 -3.54
CA ILE A 263 -11.85 16.43 -4.47
C ILE A 263 -12.61 16.14 -5.77
N LEU A 264 -12.37 14.98 -6.39
CA LEU A 264 -13.03 14.59 -7.64
C LEU A 264 -14.55 14.50 -7.45
N ARG A 265 -15.00 13.90 -6.35
CA ARG A 265 -16.42 13.86 -5.95
C ARG A 265 -17.03 15.25 -5.92
N ASP A 266 -16.41 16.16 -5.20
CA ASP A 266 -16.95 17.50 -4.96
C ASP A 266 -16.99 18.30 -6.28
N ILE A 267 -15.93 18.23 -7.10
CA ILE A 267 -15.89 18.87 -8.43
C ILE A 267 -17.02 18.34 -9.32
N LEU A 268 -17.19 17.01 -9.41
CA LEU A 268 -18.25 16.40 -10.23
C LEU A 268 -19.67 16.68 -9.69
N CYS A 269 -19.80 16.93 -8.38
CA CYS A 269 -21.04 17.37 -7.74
C CYS A 269 -21.25 18.89 -7.81
N ASN A 270 -20.37 19.62 -8.49
CA ASN A 270 -20.37 21.08 -8.61
C ASN A 270 -20.31 21.81 -7.25
N ASP A 271 -19.53 21.26 -6.33
CA ASP A 271 -19.20 21.84 -5.03
C ASP A 271 -17.73 22.25 -4.97
N VAL A 272 -17.43 23.29 -4.19
CA VAL A 272 -16.03 23.60 -3.87
C VAL A 272 -15.51 22.52 -2.92
N PRO A 273 -14.42 21.81 -3.26
CA PRO A 273 -13.90 20.70 -2.47
C PRO A 273 -13.72 21.00 -0.99
N LEU A 274 -14.05 20.03 -0.13
CA LEU A 274 -13.95 20.14 1.32
C LEU A 274 -12.55 20.61 1.76
N VAL A 275 -11.52 20.10 1.09
CA VAL A 275 -10.11 20.43 1.33
C VAL A 275 -9.80 21.93 1.28
N PHE A 276 -10.59 22.72 0.54
CA PHE A 276 -10.39 24.17 0.38
C PHE A 276 -11.30 25.03 1.27
N ARG A 277 -12.37 24.44 1.84
CA ARG A 277 -13.44 25.23 2.47
C ARG A 277 -13.57 25.08 3.97
N ARG A 278 -13.47 23.86 4.51
CA ARG A 278 -13.82 23.60 5.92
C ARG A 278 -12.99 22.50 6.54
N GLU A 279 -12.66 22.75 7.81
CA GLU A 279 -11.92 21.91 8.74
C GLU A 279 -10.50 21.53 8.29
N LEU A 280 -9.67 21.11 9.24
CA LEU A 280 -8.33 20.60 8.96
C LEU A 280 -8.43 19.25 8.20
N TYR A 281 -8.62 19.25 6.88
CA TYR A 281 -8.76 18.03 6.07
C TYR A 281 -7.40 17.49 5.61
N ALA A 282 -6.80 18.11 4.60
CA ALA A 282 -5.47 17.74 4.11
C ALA A 282 -4.38 17.88 5.18
N SER A 283 -4.49 18.88 6.06
CA SER A 283 -3.54 19.10 7.15
C SER A 283 -3.52 17.93 8.13
N ILE A 284 -4.67 17.33 8.45
CA ILE A 284 -4.74 16.15 9.32
C ILE A 284 -4.15 14.93 8.63
N SER A 285 -4.45 14.74 7.34
CA SER A 285 -3.80 13.69 6.54
C SER A 285 -2.28 13.83 6.59
N PHE A 286 -1.75 15.05 6.43
CA PHE A 286 -0.32 15.30 6.48
C PHE A 286 0.29 15.01 7.87
N VAL A 287 -0.38 15.43 8.94
CA VAL A 287 0.04 15.12 10.32
C VAL A 287 0.00 13.62 10.60
N ALA A 288 -0.98 12.89 10.06
CA ALA A 288 -1.05 11.43 10.18
C ALA A 288 0.14 10.74 9.48
N VAL A 289 0.57 11.23 8.32
CA VAL A 289 1.79 10.74 7.64
C VAL A 289 3.03 10.97 8.49
N ILE A 290 3.18 12.15 9.10
CA ILE A 290 4.33 12.43 9.98
C ILE A 290 4.35 11.46 11.15
N PHE A 291 3.20 11.19 11.76
CA PHE A 291 3.06 10.22 12.82
C PHE A 291 3.42 8.80 12.36
N TYR A 292 2.87 8.36 11.22
CA TYR A 292 3.18 7.07 10.59
C TYR A 292 4.68 6.88 10.37
N TRP A 293 5.34 7.91 9.82
CA TRP A 293 6.78 7.90 9.61
C TRP A 293 7.56 7.82 10.92
N GLY A 294 7.14 8.57 11.95
CA GLY A 294 7.74 8.50 13.28
C GLY A 294 7.66 7.09 13.87
N CYS A 295 6.53 6.40 13.71
CA CYS A 295 6.37 5.02 14.14
C CYS A 295 7.32 4.05 13.42
N ILE A 296 7.52 4.23 12.11
CA ILE A 296 8.49 3.44 11.33
C ILE A 296 9.91 3.67 11.86
N GLN A 297 10.29 4.93 12.12
CA GLN A 297 11.63 5.27 12.62
C GLN A 297 11.90 4.73 14.03
N LEU A 298 10.86 4.55 14.83
CA LEU A 298 10.93 3.89 16.14
C LEU A 298 11.03 2.36 16.05
N GLY A 299 11.02 1.77 14.85
CA GLY A 299 11.10 0.34 14.64
C GLY A 299 9.85 -0.41 15.10
N LEU A 300 8.68 0.25 15.12
CA LEU A 300 7.41 -0.42 15.43
C LEU A 300 7.03 -1.36 14.29
N SER A 301 6.32 -2.45 14.61
CA SER A 301 5.80 -3.35 13.58
C SER A 301 4.80 -2.61 12.68
N LEU A 302 4.71 -3.02 11.41
CA LEU A 302 3.81 -2.41 10.43
C LEU A 302 2.35 -2.42 10.92
N GLU A 303 1.89 -3.53 11.49
CA GLU A 303 0.52 -3.65 12.01
C GLU A 303 0.23 -2.62 13.11
N LEU A 304 1.15 -2.49 14.07
CA LEU A 304 1.02 -1.54 15.16
C LEU A 304 1.07 -0.10 14.64
N THR A 305 1.94 0.17 13.67
CA THR A 305 2.08 1.48 13.02
C THR A 305 0.81 1.89 12.27
N VAL A 306 0.20 0.97 11.51
CA VAL A 306 -1.05 1.21 10.77
C VAL A 306 -2.19 1.47 11.75
N ILE A 307 -2.37 0.61 12.75
CA ILE A 307 -3.46 0.74 13.73
C ILE A 307 -3.32 2.03 14.56
N SER A 308 -2.11 2.33 15.05
CA SER A 308 -1.87 3.53 15.85
C SER A 308 -2.09 4.81 15.03
N THR A 309 -1.63 4.82 13.77
CA THR A 309 -1.83 5.95 12.86
C THR A 309 -3.30 6.15 12.53
N LEU A 310 -4.03 5.05 12.27
CA LEU A 310 -5.45 5.11 11.99
C LEU A 310 -6.22 5.71 13.17
N ILE A 311 -5.96 5.22 14.39
CA ILE A 311 -6.59 5.72 15.62
C ILE A 311 -6.23 7.20 15.84
N PHE A 312 -4.95 7.56 15.71
CA PHE A 312 -4.46 8.91 15.91
C PHE A 312 -5.08 9.89 14.91
N GLY A 313 -4.96 9.61 13.61
CA GLY A 313 -5.48 10.47 12.55
C GLY A 313 -7.00 10.60 12.59
N PHE A 314 -7.71 9.49 12.82
CA PHE A 314 -9.16 9.49 12.95
C PHE A 314 -9.62 10.33 14.15
N SER A 315 -8.99 10.14 15.32
CA SER A 315 -9.31 10.92 16.52
C SER A 315 -9.06 12.41 16.31
N LEU A 316 -7.92 12.76 15.69
CA LEU A 316 -7.60 14.15 15.36
C LEU A 316 -8.64 14.75 14.41
N ARG A 317 -9.11 13.97 13.43
CA ARG A 317 -10.16 14.39 12.49
C ARG A 317 -11.50 14.62 13.18
N LEU A 318 -11.92 13.73 14.09
CA LEU A 318 -13.14 13.90 14.87
C LEU A 318 -13.06 15.12 15.79
N ILE A 319 -11.91 15.38 16.40
CA ILE A 319 -11.67 16.58 17.22
C ILE A 319 -11.84 17.84 16.35
N ALA A 320 -11.24 17.87 15.16
CA ALA A 320 -11.37 19.01 14.25
C ALA A 320 -12.82 19.24 13.80
N ILE A 321 -13.59 18.18 13.53
CA ILE A 321 -15.02 18.26 13.20
C ILE A 321 -15.83 18.78 14.40
N TYR A 322 -15.60 18.22 15.58
CA TYR A 322 -16.37 18.55 16.79
C TYR A 322 -16.17 20.00 17.24
N PHE A 323 -14.92 20.49 17.20
CA PHE A 323 -14.59 21.87 17.59
C PHE A 323 -14.64 22.88 16.43
N GLY A 324 -14.90 22.43 15.19
CA GLY A 324 -14.91 23.30 14.02
C GLY A 324 -13.57 23.98 13.76
N LEU A 325 -12.45 23.25 13.93
CA LEU A 325 -11.10 23.81 13.75
C LEU A 325 -10.82 24.07 12.27
N GLU A 326 -10.62 25.34 11.89
CA GLU A 326 -10.34 25.75 10.50
C GLU A 326 -8.93 26.36 10.37
N MET A 327 -8.37 26.28 9.15
CA MET A 327 -7.17 27.04 8.80
C MET A 327 -7.50 28.54 8.64
N PRO A 328 -6.54 29.45 8.92
CA PRO A 328 -6.72 30.88 8.64
C PRO A 328 -6.99 31.11 7.14
N LYS A 329 -7.97 31.97 6.85
CA LYS A 329 -8.37 32.31 5.48
C LYS A 329 -7.53 33.50 4.99
N PHE A 330 -6.95 33.36 3.81
CA PHE A 330 -6.31 34.48 3.12
C PHE A 330 -7.39 35.27 2.37
N ILE A 331 -7.79 36.41 2.93
CA ILE A 331 -8.77 37.32 2.34
C ILE A 331 -8.02 38.58 1.92
N TYR A 332 -8.04 38.87 0.62
CA TYR A 332 -7.55 40.11 0.05
C TYR A 332 -8.77 40.94 -0.35
N GLN A 333 -8.91 42.14 0.22
CA GLN A 333 -9.93 43.12 -0.20
C GLN A 333 -9.24 44.09 -1.16
N ASP A 334 -9.73 44.19 -2.39
CA ASP A 334 -9.32 45.24 -3.31
C ASP A 334 -9.97 46.56 -2.85
N ASP A 335 -9.17 47.58 -2.53
CA ASP A 335 -9.64 48.91 -2.09
C ASP A 335 -10.33 49.73 -3.21
N ASP A 336 -10.65 49.12 -4.36
CA ASP A 336 -11.03 49.85 -5.58
C ASP A 336 -12.49 50.37 -5.59
N GLU A 337 -13.35 49.97 -4.64
CA GLU A 337 -14.74 50.47 -4.57
C GLU A 337 -14.89 51.89 -3.97
N GLN A 338 -13.87 52.46 -3.32
CA GLN A 338 -13.94 53.85 -2.83
C GLN A 338 -13.64 54.90 -3.91
N SER A 339 -13.11 54.50 -5.08
CA SER A 339 -12.80 55.43 -6.18
C SER A 339 -14.00 55.73 -7.11
N ALA A 340 -15.09 54.98 -6.99
CA ALA A 340 -16.26 55.11 -7.86
C ALA A 340 -17.37 56.04 -7.31
N SER A 341 -17.37 56.38 -6.01
CA SER A 341 -18.44 57.25 -5.44
C SER A 341 -18.12 58.74 -5.38
N SER A 342 -16.91 59.17 -5.75
CA SER A 342 -16.50 60.59 -5.70
C SER A 342 -16.65 61.35 -7.02
N LYS A 343 -17.14 60.71 -8.10
CA LYS A 343 -17.32 61.37 -9.42
C LYS A 343 -18.73 61.84 -9.75
N ASP A 344 -19.73 61.56 -8.90
CA ASP A 344 -21.12 62.00 -9.12
C ASP A 344 -21.57 63.14 -8.19
N ALA A 345 -20.63 63.81 -7.51
CA ALA A 345 -20.89 65.03 -6.76
C ALA A 345 -19.93 66.14 -7.20
N SER A 346 -20.19 66.72 -8.37
CA SER A 346 -19.57 67.98 -8.83
C SER A 346 -20.56 68.77 -9.66
#